data_AF-A0A3A9X281-F1
#
_entry.id   AF-A0A3A9X281-F1
#
_cell.length_a   1.000
_cell.length_b   1.000
_cell.length_c   1.000
_cell.angle_alpha   90.00
_cell.angle_beta   90.00
_cell.angle_gamma   90.00
#
_symmetry.space_group_name_H-M   'P 1'
#
loop_
_entity.id
_entity.type
_entity.pdbx_description
1 polymer ?
#
loop_
_entity_poly.entity_id
_entity_poly.type
_entity_poly.pdbx_seq_one_letter_code
_entity_poly.pdbx_strand_id
1 'polypeptide(L)'
;MKKKLLIILIFQLGVLVAQENKSLIGEWRVVSVDNGEVYLNVKTDSVSTTAEFDKKHKTKVSHQDGIAEIRAFSSKNEFIFSENGEFRVYMNSKRKTKYLDGNLSLNVKSRTGKEMQKELELEFINELLLVQFKFIAMRGNKPTEYLLERI
;
A
#
# COMPACT_ATOMS: atom_id res chain seq x y z
N MET A 1 17.74 20.20 -39.15
CA MET A 1 18.13 19.86 -37.76
C MET A 1 17.23 20.50 -36.70
N LYS A 2 16.83 21.78 -36.81
CA LYS A 2 15.99 22.47 -35.82
C LYS A 2 14.62 21.80 -35.52
N LYS A 3 13.93 21.23 -36.52
CA LYS A 3 12.63 20.54 -36.33
C LYS A 3 12.73 19.18 -35.62
N LYS A 4 13.86 18.46 -35.75
CA LYS A 4 14.06 17.15 -35.09
C LYS A 4 14.36 17.29 -33.59
N LEU A 5 15.01 18.38 -33.18
CA LEU A 5 15.21 18.71 -31.75
C LEU A 5 13.89 19.01 -31.04
N LEU A 6 12.96 19.70 -31.70
CA LEU A 6 11.67 20.08 -31.12
C LEU A 6 10.81 18.84 -30.77
N ILE A 7 10.85 17.81 -31.60
CA ILE A 7 10.10 16.56 -31.38
C ILE A 7 10.65 15.80 -30.17
N ILE A 8 11.98 15.77 -29.97
CA ILE A 8 12.60 15.14 -28.79
C ILE A 8 12.21 15.92 -27.52
N LEU A 9 12.16 17.26 -27.59
CA LEU A 9 11.77 18.11 -26.47
C LEU A 9 10.28 17.89 -26.08
N ILE A 10 9.39 17.79 -27.06
CA ILE A 10 7.96 17.52 -26.83
C ILE A 10 7.73 16.12 -26.27
N PHE A 11 8.52 15.13 -26.72
CA PHE A 11 8.45 13.77 -26.17
C PHE A 11 8.92 13.71 -24.70
N GLN A 12 9.96 14.47 -24.33
CA GLN A 12 10.40 14.55 -22.94
C GLN A 12 9.42 15.29 -22.02
N LEU A 13 8.72 16.31 -22.54
CA LEU A 13 7.65 16.98 -21.81
C LEU A 13 6.45 16.02 -21.58
N GLY A 14 6.14 15.14 -22.54
CA GLY A 14 5.09 14.12 -22.38
C GLY A 14 5.38 13.05 -21.32
N VAL A 15 6.66 12.71 -21.07
CA VAL A 15 7.04 11.76 -20.01
C VAL A 15 6.92 12.39 -18.62
N LEU A 16 7.16 13.70 -18.47
CA LEU A 16 6.93 14.44 -17.22
C LEU A 16 5.44 14.57 -16.88
N VAL A 17 4.61 14.75 -17.91
CA VAL A 17 3.15 14.82 -17.83
C VAL A 17 2.52 13.44 -17.56
N ALA A 18 3.21 12.32 -17.81
CA ALA A 18 2.69 10.99 -17.46
C ALA A 18 2.86 10.62 -15.96
N GLN A 19 3.51 11.47 -15.15
CA GLN A 19 3.61 11.33 -13.69
C GLN A 19 2.43 12.01 -12.94
N GLU A 20 1.34 12.31 -13.66
CA GLU A 20 0.36 13.36 -13.34
C GLU A 20 -0.69 13.09 -12.26
N ASN A 21 -0.69 11.97 -11.55
CA ASN A 21 -1.65 11.84 -10.45
C ASN A 21 -1.16 12.56 -9.18
N LYS A 22 -1.03 13.89 -9.25
CA LYS A 22 -0.67 14.76 -8.12
C LYS A 22 -1.59 14.59 -6.93
N SER A 23 -2.80 14.07 -7.13
CA SER A 23 -3.73 13.79 -6.04
C SER A 23 -3.21 12.74 -5.06
N LEU A 24 -2.31 11.84 -5.50
CA LEU A 24 -1.63 10.82 -4.69
C LEU A 24 -0.57 11.40 -3.74
N ILE A 25 0.09 12.50 -4.13
CA ILE A 25 1.26 13.03 -3.45
C ILE A 25 0.87 13.53 -2.06
N GLY A 26 1.45 12.99 -1.01
CA GLY A 26 1.19 13.43 0.35
C GLY A 26 1.26 12.30 1.36
N GLU A 27 0.72 12.57 2.52
CA GLU A 27 0.70 11.66 3.66
C GLU A 27 -0.69 11.09 3.85
N TRP A 28 -0.74 9.79 4.11
CA TRP A 28 -1.98 9.03 4.21
C TRP A 28 -1.94 8.12 5.42
N ARG A 29 -3.06 8.02 6.12
CA ARG A 29 -3.26 7.14 7.28
C ARG A 29 -4.27 6.05 6.98
N VAL A 30 -4.12 4.91 7.64
CA VAL A 30 -5.00 3.74 7.45
C VAL A 30 -6.37 3.98 8.08
N VAL A 31 -7.41 3.80 7.27
CA VAL A 31 -8.82 3.77 7.69
C VAL A 31 -9.28 2.34 7.91
N SER A 32 -8.91 1.43 7.01
CA SER A 32 -9.15 0.00 7.17
C SER A 32 -8.07 -0.83 6.49
N VAL A 33 -7.93 -2.07 6.92
CA VAL A 33 -7.06 -3.08 6.30
C VAL A 33 -7.81 -4.39 6.15
N ASP A 34 -7.66 -5.03 4.99
CA ASP A 34 -8.09 -6.40 4.73
C ASP A 34 -6.87 -7.20 4.25
N ASN A 35 -6.50 -8.25 4.98
CA ASN A 35 -5.41 -9.14 4.54
C ASN A 35 -5.90 -10.42 3.86
N GLY A 36 -7.20 -10.50 3.57
CA GLY A 36 -7.87 -11.65 2.98
C GLY A 36 -8.37 -12.69 3.99
N GLU A 37 -7.96 -12.59 5.25
CA GLU A 37 -8.38 -13.43 6.37
C GLU A 37 -9.07 -12.63 7.49
N VAL A 38 -8.61 -11.40 7.73
CA VAL A 38 -9.11 -10.46 8.74
C VAL A 38 -9.27 -9.09 8.11
N TYR A 39 -10.45 -8.52 8.29
CA TYR A 39 -10.75 -7.13 8.01
C TYR A 39 -10.80 -6.33 9.32
N LEU A 40 -10.13 -5.19 9.34
CA LEU A 40 -10.10 -4.25 10.46
C LEU A 40 -10.52 -2.86 9.97
N ASN A 41 -11.53 -2.27 10.60
CA ASN A 41 -11.81 -0.85 10.47
C ASN A 41 -11.18 -0.11 11.64
N VAL A 42 -10.21 0.75 11.35
CA VAL A 42 -9.43 1.47 12.37
C VAL A 42 -10.26 2.57 13.03
N LYS A 43 -11.19 3.19 12.29
CA LYS A 43 -12.01 4.30 12.81
C LYS A 43 -13.06 3.82 13.81
N THR A 44 -13.71 2.69 13.53
CA THR A 44 -14.78 2.14 14.37
C THR A 44 -14.29 1.05 15.32
N ASP A 45 -13.02 0.64 15.21
CA ASP A 45 -12.42 -0.53 15.86
C ASP A 45 -13.18 -1.85 15.59
N SER A 46 -13.94 -1.92 14.49
CA SER A 46 -14.68 -3.12 14.12
C SER A 46 -13.78 -4.14 13.42
N VAL A 47 -14.00 -5.42 13.73
CA VAL A 47 -13.22 -6.55 13.18
C VAL A 47 -14.16 -7.60 12.61
N SER A 48 -13.81 -8.15 11.46
CA SER A 48 -14.43 -9.37 10.92
C SER A 48 -13.35 -10.35 10.46
N THR A 49 -13.65 -11.63 10.58
CA THR A 49 -12.74 -12.73 10.24
C THR A 49 -13.40 -13.66 9.23
N THR A 50 -12.58 -14.33 8.43
CA THR A 50 -13.01 -15.37 7.49
C THR A 50 -13.18 -16.72 8.20
N ALA A 51 -13.94 -17.62 7.58
CA ALA A 51 -14.08 -18.99 8.07
C ALA A 51 -12.74 -19.74 8.10
N GLU A 52 -11.84 -19.46 7.15
CA GLU A 52 -10.48 -20.00 7.12
C GLU A 52 -9.68 -19.58 8.35
N PHE A 53 -9.73 -18.29 8.72
CA PHE A 53 -9.10 -17.77 9.93
C PHE A 53 -9.65 -18.46 11.20
N ASP A 54 -10.98 -18.52 11.33
CA ASP A 54 -11.64 -19.11 12.49
C ASP A 54 -11.30 -20.61 12.64
N LYS A 55 -11.19 -21.35 11.53
CA LYS A 55 -10.77 -22.77 11.53
C LYS A 55 -9.33 -22.96 12.01
N LYS A 56 -8.43 -22.03 11.67
CA LYS A 56 -7.02 -22.04 12.08
C LYS A 56 -6.86 -21.70 13.56
N HIS A 57 -7.69 -20.79 14.08
CA HIS A 57 -7.63 -20.28 15.45
C HIS A 57 -8.72 -20.87 16.35
N LYS A 58 -8.53 -22.13 16.75
CA LYS A 58 -9.55 -22.92 17.49
C LYS A 58 -9.85 -22.43 18.91
N THR A 59 -8.95 -21.66 19.52
CA THR A 59 -9.12 -21.14 20.88
C THR A 59 -9.35 -19.64 20.85
N LYS A 60 -10.14 -19.14 21.81
CA LYS A 60 -10.40 -17.70 21.95
C LYS A 60 -9.11 -16.88 22.05
N VAL A 61 -8.13 -17.37 22.82
CA VAL A 61 -6.83 -16.70 23.00
C VAL A 61 -6.09 -16.62 21.67
N SER A 62 -5.94 -17.73 20.94
CA SER A 62 -5.26 -17.74 19.65
C SER A 62 -5.94 -16.86 18.61
N HIS A 63 -7.27 -16.80 18.63
CA HIS A 63 -8.06 -15.94 17.74
C HIS A 63 -7.79 -14.46 18.02
N GLN A 64 -7.81 -14.07 19.30
CA GLN A 64 -7.51 -12.71 19.72
C GLN A 64 -6.07 -12.31 19.44
N ASP A 65 -5.11 -13.20 19.67
CA ASP A 65 -3.69 -12.96 19.39
C ASP A 65 -3.43 -12.74 17.90
N GLY A 66 -4.05 -13.55 17.02
CA GLY A 66 -3.94 -13.39 15.57
C GLY A 66 -4.50 -12.04 15.08
N ILE A 67 -5.65 -11.62 15.61
CA ILE A 67 -6.22 -10.29 15.31
C ILE A 67 -5.29 -9.17 15.82
N ALA A 68 -4.75 -9.31 17.03
CA ALA A 68 -3.87 -8.33 17.63
C ALA A 68 -2.56 -8.17 16.85
N GLU A 69 -2.01 -9.26 16.33
CA GLU A 69 -0.84 -9.26 15.45
C GLU A 69 -1.10 -8.41 14.20
N ILE A 70 -2.15 -8.71 13.46
CA ILE A 70 -2.52 -7.97 12.23
C ILE A 70 -2.77 -6.50 12.55
N ARG A 71 -3.48 -6.20 13.64
CA ARG A 71 -3.72 -4.83 14.09
C ARG A 71 -2.40 -4.10 14.37
N ALA A 72 -1.45 -4.73 15.04
CA ALA A 72 -0.16 -4.11 15.39
C ALA A 72 0.69 -3.81 14.15
N PHE A 73 0.66 -4.67 13.13
CA PHE A 73 1.47 -4.52 11.92
C PHE A 73 0.88 -3.59 10.86
N SER A 74 -0.44 -3.36 10.89
CA SER A 74 -1.14 -2.73 9.76
C SER A 74 -1.92 -1.47 10.12
N SER A 75 -2.57 -1.41 11.30
CA SER A 75 -3.53 -0.33 11.59
C SER A 75 -2.90 1.04 11.84
N LYS A 76 -1.61 1.07 12.24
CA LYS A 76 -0.88 2.30 12.58
C LYS A 76 0.06 2.75 11.47
N ASN A 77 -0.08 2.16 10.29
CA ASN A 77 0.83 2.44 9.19
C ASN A 77 0.56 3.83 8.60
N GLU A 78 1.63 4.51 8.23
CA GLU A 78 1.58 5.76 7.46
C GLU A 78 2.21 5.55 6.09
N PHE A 79 1.54 6.03 5.07
CA PHE A 79 1.93 5.92 3.68
C PHE A 79 2.29 7.32 3.17
N ILE A 80 3.48 7.44 2.58
CA ILE A 80 3.98 8.72 2.07
C ILE A 80 4.34 8.55 0.61
N PHE A 81 3.76 9.39 -0.25
CA PHE A 81 4.06 9.48 -1.67
C PHE A 81 4.62 10.88 -1.94
N SER A 82 5.85 10.97 -2.42
CA SER A 82 6.52 12.26 -2.65
C SER A 82 6.54 12.67 -4.11
N GLU A 83 6.74 13.96 -4.34
CA GLU A 83 6.77 14.57 -5.68
C GLU A 83 7.85 14.01 -6.60
N ASN A 84 8.94 13.50 -6.03
CA ASN A 84 10.03 12.84 -6.77
C ASN A 84 9.70 11.39 -7.17
N GLY A 85 8.48 10.93 -6.90
CA GLY A 85 8.04 9.57 -7.20
C GLY A 85 8.62 8.54 -6.24
N GLU A 86 8.93 8.88 -4.99
CA GLU A 86 9.26 7.89 -3.97
C GLU A 86 8.01 7.50 -3.16
N PHE A 87 8.02 6.27 -2.66
CA PHE A 87 6.97 5.70 -1.83
C PHE A 87 7.57 5.11 -0.56
N ARG A 88 7.00 5.45 0.61
CA ARG A 88 7.45 4.97 1.92
C ARG A 88 6.29 4.49 2.78
N VAL A 89 6.52 3.42 3.54
CA VAL A 89 5.61 2.93 4.59
C VAL A 89 6.32 2.89 5.93
N TYR A 90 5.68 3.49 6.93
CA TYR A 90 6.10 3.45 8.33
C TYR A 90 5.10 2.64 9.15
N MET A 91 5.57 1.77 10.03
CA MET A 91 4.72 0.90 10.88
C MET A 91 4.07 1.61 12.08
N ASN A 92 4.38 2.89 12.29
CA ASN A 92 3.76 3.68 13.32
C ASN A 92 3.66 5.14 12.90
N SER A 93 2.67 5.83 13.48
CA SER A 93 2.44 7.26 13.24
C SER A 93 3.53 8.18 13.78
N LYS A 94 4.48 7.66 14.57
CA LYS A 94 5.66 8.40 15.03
C LYS A 94 6.85 8.25 14.08
N ARG A 95 6.68 7.56 12.95
CA ARG A 95 7.70 7.27 11.91
C ARG A 95 9.00 6.67 12.44
N LYS A 96 8.94 5.97 13.58
CA LYS A 96 10.14 5.42 14.22
C LYS A 96 10.63 4.13 13.55
N THR A 97 9.76 3.44 12.83
CA THR A 97 10.04 2.14 12.24
C THR A 97 9.62 2.15 10.78
N LYS A 98 10.61 2.24 9.88
CA LYS A 98 10.40 2.16 8.44
C LYS A 98 10.30 0.70 8.02
N TYR A 99 9.29 0.36 7.22
CA TYR A 99 9.00 -1.02 6.82
C TYR A 99 9.16 -1.27 5.33
N LEU A 100 8.84 -0.28 4.48
CA LEU A 100 8.95 -0.40 3.03
C LEU A 100 9.41 0.90 2.37
N ASP A 101 10.17 0.78 1.29
CA ASP A 101 10.67 1.87 0.46
C ASP A 101 10.67 1.45 -1.01
N GLY A 102 10.42 2.38 -1.93
CA GLY A 102 10.50 2.11 -3.37
C GLY A 102 10.27 3.34 -4.25
N ASN A 103 10.55 3.20 -5.54
CA ASN A 103 10.25 4.22 -6.55
C ASN A 103 8.91 3.92 -7.23
N LEU A 104 8.02 4.90 -7.23
CA LEU A 104 6.71 4.91 -7.86
C LEU A 104 6.86 5.04 -9.38
N SER A 105 6.66 3.92 -10.06
CA SER A 105 6.36 3.82 -11.49
C SER A 105 4.96 3.25 -11.58
N LEU A 106 3.94 4.05 -11.94
CA LEU A 106 2.55 3.56 -12.07
C LEU A 106 2.56 2.26 -12.89
N ASN A 107 2.26 1.13 -12.22
CA ASN A 107 2.69 -0.28 -12.46
C ASN A 107 3.94 -0.79 -11.68
N VAL A 108 4.03 -0.63 -10.34
CA VAL A 108 5.27 -1.00 -9.64
C VAL A 108 5.37 -2.50 -9.35
N LYS A 109 6.17 -3.20 -10.17
CA LYS A 109 6.97 -4.35 -9.73
C LYS A 109 8.22 -3.85 -9.00
N SER A 110 8.20 -3.84 -7.67
CA SER A 110 9.38 -3.48 -6.86
C SER A 110 10.12 -4.74 -6.41
N ARG A 111 11.45 -4.71 -6.56
CA ARG A 111 12.37 -5.76 -6.11
C ARG A 111 13.08 -5.22 -4.87
N THR A 112 12.47 -5.37 -3.70
CA THR A 112 13.03 -4.86 -2.44
C THR A 112 13.35 -5.99 -1.48
N GLY A 113 14.63 -6.09 -1.10
CA GLY A 113 15.19 -7.13 -0.25
C GLY A 113 15.44 -8.42 -1.04
N LYS A 114 16.61 -9.05 -0.83
CA LYS A 114 17.28 -10.02 -1.71
C LYS A 114 16.44 -11.12 -2.40
N GLU A 115 15.18 -11.42 -2.05
CA GLU A 115 14.35 -12.45 -2.72
C GLU A 115 12.84 -12.16 -2.86
N MET A 116 12.29 -11.02 -2.41
CA MET A 116 10.84 -10.78 -2.47
C MET A 116 10.45 -9.75 -3.56
N GLN A 117 9.73 -10.21 -4.59
CA GLN A 117 9.06 -9.32 -5.53
C GLN A 117 7.68 -8.93 -4.98
N LYS A 118 7.37 -7.63 -5.00
CA LYS A 118 6.08 -7.08 -4.56
C LYS A 118 5.43 -6.28 -5.68
N GLU A 119 4.13 -6.45 -5.84
CA GLU A 119 3.26 -5.63 -6.69
C GLU A 119 2.46 -4.68 -5.81
N LEU A 120 2.43 -3.41 -6.21
CA LEU A 120 1.66 -2.34 -5.59
C LEU A 120 0.65 -1.80 -6.59
N GLU A 121 -0.63 -1.93 -6.29
CA GLU A 121 -1.73 -1.38 -7.07
C GLU A 121 -2.41 -0.26 -6.26
N LEU A 122 -2.78 0.82 -6.94
CA LEU A 122 -3.32 2.04 -6.36
C LEU A 122 -4.58 2.45 -7.10
N GLU A 123 -5.67 2.67 -6.37
CA GLU A 123 -6.96 3.10 -6.90
C GLU A 123 -7.59 4.13 -5.97
N PHE A 124 -8.30 5.12 -6.52
CA PHE A 124 -9.12 6.02 -5.73
C PHE A 124 -10.55 5.51 -5.67
N ILE A 125 -11.09 5.36 -4.45
CA ILE A 125 -12.49 5.03 -4.20
C ILE A 125 -13.11 6.22 -3.47
N ASN A 126 -13.86 7.04 -4.20
CA ASN A 126 -14.29 8.37 -3.78
C ASN A 126 -13.08 9.27 -3.47
N GLU A 127 -12.86 9.60 -2.19
CA GLU A 127 -11.74 10.42 -1.70
C GLU A 127 -10.67 9.59 -0.97
N LEU A 128 -10.90 8.28 -0.84
CA LEU A 128 -9.99 7.36 -0.17
C LEU A 128 -9.07 6.69 -1.18
N LEU A 129 -7.84 6.45 -0.77
CA LEU A 129 -6.84 5.75 -1.57
C LEU A 129 -6.83 4.28 -1.17
N LEU A 130 -7.19 3.40 -2.08
CA LEU A 130 -7.00 1.96 -1.97
C LEU A 130 -5.56 1.61 -2.38
N VAL A 131 -4.86 0.89 -1.51
CA VAL A 131 -3.51 0.39 -1.75
C VAL A 131 -3.51 -1.12 -1.58
N GLN A 132 -3.23 -1.85 -2.65
CA GLN A 132 -3.17 -3.31 -2.63
C GLN A 132 -1.71 -3.77 -2.72
N PHE A 133 -1.27 -4.52 -1.71
CA PHE A 133 0.05 -5.15 -1.69
C PHE A 133 -0.04 -6.64 -1.99
N LYS A 134 0.68 -7.08 -3.01
CA LYS A 134 0.78 -8.49 -3.36
C LYS A 134 2.22 -8.97 -3.30
N PHE A 135 2.46 -10.04 -2.56
CA PHE A 135 3.74 -10.73 -2.54
C PHE A 135 3.77 -11.76 -3.67
N ILE A 136 4.50 -11.47 -4.74
CA ILE A 136 4.52 -12.30 -5.96
C ILE A 136 5.11 -13.70 -5.67
N ALA A 137 6.03 -13.80 -4.72
CA ALA A 137 6.65 -15.06 -4.32
C ALA A 137 5.69 -16.04 -3.61
N MET A 138 4.53 -15.57 -3.13
CA MET A 138 3.55 -16.38 -2.41
C MET A 138 2.33 -16.64 -3.29
N ARG A 139 2.38 -17.70 -4.11
CA ARG A 139 1.24 -18.11 -4.95
C ARG A 139 -0.02 -18.31 -4.09
N GLY A 140 -1.12 -17.71 -4.54
CA GLY A 140 -2.44 -17.85 -3.89
C GLY A 140 -2.67 -16.92 -2.71
N ASN A 141 -1.69 -16.09 -2.33
CA ASN A 141 -1.92 -15.11 -1.27
C ASN A 141 -2.84 -13.99 -1.79
N LYS A 142 -3.92 -13.70 -1.05
CA LYS A 142 -4.74 -12.52 -1.32
C LYS A 142 -3.89 -11.27 -1.07
N PRO A 143 -4.02 -10.23 -1.90
CA PRO A 143 -3.35 -8.97 -1.62
C PRO A 143 -3.83 -8.43 -0.27
N THR A 144 -2.93 -7.78 0.47
CA THR A 144 -3.35 -6.97 1.60
C THR A 144 -3.80 -5.62 1.09
N GLU A 145 -5.06 -5.29 1.34
CA GLU A 145 -5.70 -4.06 0.90
C GLU A 145 -5.74 -3.08 2.06
N TYR A 146 -5.27 -1.86 1.82
CA TYR A 146 -5.35 -0.75 2.75
C TYR A 146 -6.24 0.32 2.15
N LEU A 147 -7.26 0.73 2.88
CA LEU A 147 -8.03 1.92 2.54
C LEU A 147 -7.48 3.08 3.37
N LEU A 148 -7.06 4.14 2.69
CA LEU A 148 -6.34 5.24 3.30
C LEU A 148 -7.11 6.55 3.15
N GLU A 149 -6.99 7.40 4.15
CA GLU A 149 -7.42 8.79 4.06
C GLU A 149 -6.23 9.72 4.15
N ARG A 150 -6.36 10.89 3.52
CA ARG A 150 -5.34 11.92 3.57
C ARG A 150 -5.26 12.53 4.95
N ILE A 151 -4.04 12.88 5.37
CA ILE A 151 -3.74 13.59 6.61
C ILE A 151 -3.81 15.10 6.38
#